data_AF-W7D4G2-F1
#
_entry.id   AF-W7D4G2-F1
#
_cell.length_a   1.000
_cell.length_b   1.000
_cell.length_c   1.000
_cell.angle_alpha   90.00
_cell.angle_beta   90.00
_cell.angle_gamma   90.00
#
_symmetry.space_group_name_H-M   'P 1'
#
loop_
_entity.id
_entity.type
_entity.pdbx_description
1 polymer ?
#
loop_
_entity_poly.entity_id
_entity_poly.type
_entity_poly.pdbx_seq_one_letter_code
_entity_poly.pdbx_strand_id
1 'polypeptide(L)' 'MLGGLQKVGKALMLPIAVLPAAGLLNRLGADDVFNVPFIHAGGAAIFDFLALLFAIGIFYWSF' A
#
# COMPACT_ATOMS: atom_id res chain seq x y z
N MET A 1 23.66 6.18 14.74
CA MET A 1 22.50 5.26 14.86
C MET A 1 21.21 5.88 14.32
N LEU A 2 20.89 7.16 14.56
CA LEU A 2 19.66 7.79 14.04
C LEU A 2 19.52 7.79 12.49
N GLY A 3 20.61 7.97 11.74
CA GLY A 3 20.54 8.08 10.28
C GLY A 3 20.02 6.83 9.57
N GLY A 4 20.30 5.63 10.10
CA GLY A 4 19.79 4.37 9.56
C GLY A 4 18.28 4.22 9.74
N LEU A 5 17.78 4.52 10.94
CA LEU A 5 16.34 4.52 11.22
C LEU A 5 15.59 5.59 10.40
N GLN A 6 16.18 6.76 10.17
CA GLN A 6 15.58 7.81 9.35
C GLN A 6 15.45 7.38 7.88
N LYS A 7 16.41 6.64 7.32
CA LYS A 7 16.32 6.08 5.96
C LYS A 7 15.22 5.03 5.87
N VAL A 8 15.12 4.12 6.84
CA VAL A 8 14.03 3.13 6.91
C VAL A 8 12.68 3.83 7.01
N GLY A 9 12.54 4.83 7.88
CA GLY A 9 11.29 5.60 8.01
C GLY A 9 10.84 6.25 6.69
N LYS A 10 11.77 6.84 5.93
CA LYS A 10 11.48 7.42 4.60
C LYS A 10 11.06 6.37 3.58
N ALA A 11 11.75 5.22 3.53
CA ALA A 11 11.39 4.11 2.66
C ALA A 11 9.97 3.59 2.89
N LEU A 12 9.54 3.53 4.16
CA LEU A 12 8.20 3.06 4.53
C LEU A 12 7.10 4.08 4.18
N MET A 13 7.41 5.36 3.96
CA MET A 13 6.39 6.37 3.64
C MET A 13 5.65 6.09 2.33
N LEU A 14 6.33 5.55 1.32
CA LEU A 14 5.74 5.33 0.00
C LEU A 14 4.61 4.27 0.04
N PRO A 15 4.81 3.04 0.55
CA PRO A 15 3.73 2.06 0.69
C PRO A 15 2.61 2.55 1.62
N ILE A 16 2.96 3.20 2.72
CA ILE A 16 1.97 3.70 3.70
C ILE A 16 1.04 4.74 3.06
N ALA A 17 1.56 5.61 2.19
CA ALA A 17 0.75 6.61 1.50
C ALA A 17 -0.28 6.01 0.52
N VAL A 18 -0.07 4.76 0.06
CA VAL A 18 -0.98 4.07 -0.88
C VAL A 18 -2.13 3.34 -0.13
N LEU A 19 -1.95 3.01 1.15
CA LEU A 19 -2.94 2.27 1.94
C LEU A 19 -4.32 2.93 2.05
N PRO A 20 -4.46 4.27 2.21
CA PRO A 20 -5.77 4.91 2.25
C PRO A 20 -6.53 4.73 0.94
N ALA A 21 -5.86 4.86 -0.21
CA ALA A 21 -6.47 4.64 -1.51
C ALA A 21 -6.90 3.17 -1.68
N ALA A 22 -6.08 2.21 -1.24
CA ALA A 22 -6.43 0.80 -1.26
C ALA A 22 -7.66 0.48 -0.40
N GLY A 23 -7.75 1.06 0.80
CA GLY A 23 -8.91 0.90 1.69
C GLY A 23 -10.18 1.49 1.09
N LEU A 24 -10.09 2.68 0.49
CA LEU A 24 -11.21 3.28 -0.25
C LEU A 24 -11.63 2.39 -1.42
N LEU A 25 -10.67 1.91 -2.22
CA LEU A 25 -10.95 1.06 -3.37
C LEU A 25 -11.65 -0.25 -2.95
N ASN A 26 -11.17 -0.88 -1.88
CA ASN A 26 -11.78 -2.07 -1.30
C ASN A 26 -13.22 -1.81 -0.85
N ARG A 27 -13.47 -0.65 -0.22
CA ARG A 27 -14.78 -0.33 0.32
C ARG A 27 -15.79 0.13 -0.73
N LEU A 28 -15.34 0.90 -1.72
CA LEU A 28 -16.18 1.35 -2.83
C LEU A 28 -16.58 0.17 -3.73
N GLY A 29 -15.71 -0.82 -3.92
CA GLY A 29 -16.04 -1.99 -4.73
C GLY A 29 -16.96 -3.02 -4.07
N ALA A 30 -17.22 -2.89 -2.75
CA ALA A 30 -17.97 -3.87 -1.99
C ALA A 30 -19.45 -3.98 -2.42
N ASP A 31 -20.02 -5.18 -2.26
CA ASP A 31 -21.38 -5.54 -2.68
C ASP A 31 -22.47 -4.65 -2.06
N ASP A 32 -22.20 -4.09 -0.88
CA ASP A 32 -23.12 -3.25 -0.12
C ASP A 32 -23.01 -1.75 -0.42
N VAL A 33 -22.04 -1.33 -1.25
CA VAL A 33 -21.83 0.10 -1.61
C VAL A 33 -22.12 0.34 -3.09
N PHE A 34 -21.27 -0.16 -3.99
CA PHE A 34 -21.46 -0.02 -5.44
C PHE A 34 -21.46 -1.35 -6.19
N ASN A 35 -21.14 -2.47 -5.52
CA ASN A 35 -21.11 -3.81 -6.11
C ASN A 35 -20.31 -3.87 -7.42
N VAL A 36 -19.05 -3.44 -7.35
CA VAL A 36 -18.11 -3.46 -8.48
C VAL A 36 -16.92 -4.36 -8.13
N PRO A 37 -17.01 -5.68 -8.41
CA PRO A 37 -16.01 -6.66 -7.98
C PRO A 37 -14.59 -6.38 -8.47
N PHE A 38 -14.44 -5.77 -9.65
CA PHE A 38 -13.13 -5.38 -10.19
C PHE A 38 -12.43 -4.34 -9.31
N ILE A 39 -13.16 -3.34 -8.83
CA ILE A 39 -12.65 -2.29 -7.96
C ILE A 39 -12.26 -2.91 -6.62
N HIS A 40 -13.12 -3.77 -6.06
CA HIS A 40 -12.83 -4.48 -4.81
C HIS A 40 -11.56 -5.32 -4.91
N ALA A 41 -11.42 -6.12 -5.97
CA ALA A 41 -10.25 -6.96 -6.24
C ALA A 41 -8.97 -6.13 -6.39
N GLY A 42 -9.04 -4.96 -7.05
CA GLY A 42 -7.91 -4.04 -7.16
C GLY A 42 -7.45 -3.50 -5.79
N GLY A 43 -8.38 -3.18 -4.90
CA GLY A 43 -8.08 -2.75 -3.53
C GLY A 43 -7.46 -3.87 -2.70
N ALA A 44 -8.05 -5.06 -2.76
CA ALA A 44 -7.58 -6.26 -2.06
C ALA A 44 -6.15 -6.67 -2.48
N ALA A 45 -5.84 -6.61 -3.78
CA ALA A 45 -4.52 -6.96 -4.30
C ALA A 45 -3.37 -6.15 -3.66
N ILE A 46 -3.61 -4.88 -3.30
CA ILE A 46 -2.60 -4.05 -2.62
C ILE A 46 -2.27 -4.60 -1.23
N PHE A 47 -3.26 -5.15 -0.52
CA PHE A 47 -3.07 -5.79 0.78
C PHE A 47 -2.43 -7.18 0.63
N ASP A 48 -2.83 -7.95 -0.39
CA ASP A 48 -2.27 -9.28 -0.66
C ASP A 48 -0.77 -9.23 -0.97
N PHE A 49 -0.32 -8.19 -1.68
CA PHE A 49 1.08 -8.01 -2.07
C PHE A 49 1.82 -6.96 -1.21
N LEU A 50 1.33 -6.69 0.00
CA LEU A 50 1.86 -5.63 0.86
C LEU A 50 3.36 -5.79 1.15
N ALA A 51 3.82 -7.02 1.41
CA ALA A 51 5.23 -7.31 1.65
C ALA A 51 6.13 -6.95 0.45
N LEU A 52 5.64 -7.19 -0.77
CA LEU A 52 6.36 -6.88 -2.01
C LEU A 52 6.44 -5.37 -2.24
N LEU A 53 5.34 -4.66 -1.97
CA LEU A 53 5.28 -3.20 -1.97
C LEU A 53 6.29 -2.57 -1.01
N PHE A 54 6.39 -3.11 0.22
CA PHE A 54 7.40 -2.67 1.19
C PHE A 54 8.83 -2.98 0.74
N ALA A 55 9.08 -4.16 0.15
CA ALA A 55 10.40 -4.52 -0.38
C ALA A 55 10.85 -3.54 -1.47
N ILE A 56 9.96 -3.19 -2.41
CA ILE A 56 10.25 -2.23 -3.48
C ILE A 56 10.46 -0.82 -2.91
N GLY A 57 9.62 -0.37 -1.96
CA GLY A 57 9.75 0.94 -1.34
C GLY A 57 11.08 1.12 -0.59
N ILE A 58 11.54 0.09 0.10
CA ILE A 58 12.85 0.07 0.76
C ILE A 58 13.98 0.08 -0.26
N PHE A 59 13.90 -0.73 -1.32
CA PHE A 59 14.91 -0.75 -2.37
C PHE A 59 15.07 0.61 -3.04
N TYR A 60 13.97 1.26 -3.43
CA TYR A 60 14.00 2.56 -4.13
C TYR A 60 14.65 3.68 -3.32
N TRP A 61 14.40 3.73 -2.01
CA TRP A 61 14.95 4.77 -1.12
C TRP A 61 16.35 4.46 -0.58
N SER A 62 16.92 3.31 -0.95
CA SER A 62 18.24 2.88 -0.50
C SER A 62 19.39 3.35 -1.42
N PHE A 63 19.09 3.94 -2.58
CA PHE A 63 20.05 4.54 -3.51
C PHE A 63 19.94 6.06 -3.50
#